data_AF-A0A1V4M3G5-F1
#
_entry.id   AF-A0A1V4M3G5-F1
#
_cell.length_a   1.000
_cell.length_b   1.000
_cell.length_c   1.000
_cell.angle_alpha   90.00
_cell.angle_beta   90.00
_cell.angle_gamma   90.00
#
_symmetry.space_group_name_H-M   'P 1'
#
loop_
_entity.id
_entity.type
_entity.pdbx_description
1 polymer ?
#
loop_
_entity_poly.entity_id
_entity_poly.type
_entity_poly.pdbx_seq_one_letter_code
_entity_poly.pdbx_strand_id
1 'polypeptide(L)' 'PFEALRMFTANAAYASFEENIKGTLEVGKLGDFCILSQNPLQVDPAEIKNTRVMGTFKEGHYLYLDPKLVLRGDFK' A
#
# COMPACT_ATOMS: atom_id res chain seq x y z
N PRO A 1 -6.62 -13.54 4.15
CA PRO A 1 -6.10 -12.33 3.44
C PRO A 1 -5.74 -11.17 4.37
N PHE A 2 -6.61 -10.80 5.33
CA PHE A 2 -6.35 -9.67 6.23
C PHE A 2 -5.10 -9.85 7.10
N GLU A 3 -4.91 -11.02 7.71
CA GLU A 3 -3.70 -11.33 8.48
C GLU A 3 -2.42 -11.20 7.64
N ALA A 4 -2.45 -11.67 6.38
CA ALA A 4 -1.32 -11.51 5.47
C ALA A 4 -1.06 -10.03 5.15
N LEU A 5 -2.10 -9.24 4.90
CA LEU A 5 -1.96 -7.79 4.69
C LEU A 5 -1.30 -7.12 5.91
N ARG A 6 -1.76 -7.46 7.12
CA ARG A 6 -1.18 -6.97 8.38
C ARG A 6 0.27 -7.41 8.57
N MET A 7 0.60 -8.66 8.22
CA MET A 7 1.97 -9.17 8.24
C MET A 7 2.92 -8.33 7.39
N PHE A 8 2.51 -7.93 6.18
CA PHE A 8 3.33 -7.12 5.27
C PHE A 8 3.28 -5.60 5.54
N THR A 9 2.48 -5.14 6.51
CA THR A 9 2.30 -3.72 6.82
C THR A 9 2.59 -3.45 8.29
N ALA A 10 1.55 -3.36 9.14
CA ALA A 10 1.68 -2.98 10.54
C ALA A 10 2.57 -3.92 11.35
N ASN A 11 2.46 -5.24 11.14
CA ASN A 11 3.23 -6.20 11.93
C ASN A 11 4.70 -6.24 11.48
N ALA A 12 4.99 -6.01 10.19
CA ALA A 12 6.36 -5.85 9.70
C ALA A 12 7.01 -4.59 10.28
N ALA A 13 6.28 -3.45 10.28
CA ALA A 13 6.78 -2.22 10.88
C ALA A 13 7.08 -2.39 12.37
N TYR A 14 6.18 -3.05 13.11
CA TYR A 14 6.41 -3.38 14.52
C TYR A 14 7.63 -4.30 14.72
N ALA A 15 7.79 -5.34 13.89
CA ALA A 15 8.95 -6.23 13.96
C ALA A 15 10.28 -5.50 13.68
N SER A 16 10.24 -4.37 12.97
CA SER A 16 11.40 -3.51 12.70
C SER A 16 11.52 -2.32 13.66
N PHE A 17 10.65 -2.19 14.66
CA PHE A 17 10.57 -1.03 15.58
C PHE A 17 10.29 0.31 14.88
N GLU A 18 9.60 0.26 13.75
CA GLU A 18 9.28 1.40 12.89
C GLU A 18 7.76 1.69 12.85
N GLU A 19 6.97 1.11 13.76
CA GLU A 19 5.51 1.27 13.80
C GLU A 19 5.06 2.72 14.03
N ASN A 20 5.92 3.55 14.63
CA ASN A 20 5.68 4.97 14.85
C ASN A 20 5.91 5.82 13.59
N ILE A 21 6.60 5.28 12.57
CA ILE A 21 6.94 6.00 11.34
C ILE A 21 6.26 5.41 10.10
N LYS A 22 5.91 4.12 10.07
CA LYS A 22 5.28 3.45 8.91
C LYS A 22 4.42 2.25 9.31
N GLY A 23 3.85 1.57 8.30
CA GLY A 23 3.07 0.33 8.46
C GLY A 23 1.56 0.53 8.58
N THR A 24 1.09 1.75 8.81
CA THR A 24 -0.32 2.14 8.69
C THR A 24 -0.42 3.51 8.01
N LEU A 25 -1.60 3.84 7.48
CA LEU A 25 -1.87 5.14 6.86
C LEU A 25 -2.55 6.08 7.85
N GLU A 26 -1.72 6.87 8.53
CA GLU A 26 -2.11 7.82 9.57
C GLU A 26 -1.32 9.12 9.40
N VAL A 27 -1.89 10.24 9.82
CA VAL A 27 -1.21 11.55 9.79
C VAL A 27 0.05 11.49 10.66
N GLY A 28 1.18 11.95 10.12
CA GLY A 28 2.47 11.95 10.80
C GLY A 28 3.36 10.74 10.46
N LYS A 29 2.83 9.71 9.79
CA LYS A 29 3.63 8.60 9.25
C LYS A 29 4.07 8.87 7.81
N LEU A 30 5.06 8.12 7.36
CA LEU A 30 5.54 8.13 5.98
C LEU A 30 4.41 7.72 5.03
N GLY A 31 4.34 8.39 3.88
CA GLY A 31 3.41 8.07 2.80
C GLY A 31 3.82 6.83 2.00
N ASP A 32 4.01 5.70 2.68
CA ASP A 32 4.36 4.41 2.07
C ASP A 32 3.10 3.59 1.80
N PHE A 33 2.69 3.52 0.53
CA PHE A 33 1.52 2.72 0.13
C PHE A 33 1.52 2.33 -1.33
N CYS A 34 0.68 1.35 -1.65
CA CYS A 34 0.38 0.93 -3.02
C CYS A 34 -1.10 1.12 -3.33
N ILE A 35 -1.39 1.52 -4.56
CA ILE A 35 -2.74 1.50 -5.12
C ILE A 35 -2.88 0.21 -5.92
N LEU A 36 -3.91 -0.58 -5.63
CA LEU A 36 -4.12 -1.89 -6.24
C LEU A 36 -5.34 -1.86 -7.17
N SER A 37 -5.32 -2.67 -8.22
CA SER A 37 -6.43 -2.74 -9.20
C SER A 37 -7.71 -3.36 -8.63
N GLN A 38 -7.61 -4.06 -7.51
CA GLN A 38 -8.72 -4.69 -6.79
C GLN A 38 -8.41 -4.78 -5.30
N ASN A 39 -9.45 -4.92 -4.48
CA ASN A 39 -9.30 -5.11 -3.04
C ASN A 39 -8.96 -6.58 -2.73
N PRO A 40 -7.75 -6.92 -2.27
CA PRO A 40 -7.33 -8.29 -1.98
C PRO A 40 -8.09 -8.94 -0.81
N LEU A 41 -8.89 -8.15 -0.07
CA LEU A 41 -9.75 -8.64 1.02
C LEU A 41 -11.15 -9.07 0.54
N GLN A 42 -11.52 -8.73 -0.70
CA GLN A 42 -12.86 -8.95 -1.26
C GLN A 42 -12.88 -9.84 -2.50
N VAL A 43 -11.74 -10.41 -2.88
CA VAL A 43 -11.60 -11.35 -3.99
C VAL A 43 -11.27 -12.73 -3.47
N ASP A 44 -11.48 -13.75 -4.32
CA ASP A 44 -11.00 -15.10 -4.03
C ASP A 44 -9.48 -15.07 -3.79
N PRO A 45 -8.95 -15.73 -2.73
CA PRO A 45 -7.51 -15.83 -2.50
C PRO A 45 -6.69 -16.26 -3.72
N ALA A 46 -7.22 -17.13 -4.58
CA ALA A 46 -6.58 -17.58 -5.81
C ALA A 46 -6.43 -16.47 -6.86
N GLU A 47 -7.29 -15.45 -6.81
CA GLU A 47 -7.28 -14.29 -7.70
C GLU A 47 -6.39 -13.16 -7.21
N ILE A 48 -5.90 -13.20 -5.97
CA ILE A 48 -4.99 -12.17 -5.42
C ILE A 48 -3.76 -11.99 -6.31
N LYS A 49 -3.22 -13.08 -6.87
CA LYS A 49 -2.05 -13.06 -7.79
C LYS A 49 -2.30 -12.26 -9.08
N ASN A 50 -3.56 -12.06 -9.45
CA ASN A 50 -3.95 -11.29 -10.63
C ASN A 50 -4.13 -9.79 -10.30
N THR A 51 -4.04 -9.41 -9.02
CA THR A 51 -4.04 -8.00 -8.58
C THR A 51 -2.84 -7.28 -9.15
N ARG A 52 -3.06 -6.19 -9.89
CA ARG A 52 -1.99 -5.33 -10.38
C ARG A 52 -1.74 -4.19 -9.41
N VAL A 53 -0.47 -3.82 -9.27
CA VAL A 53 -0.08 -2.56 -8.65
C VAL A 53 -0.33 -1.46 -9.68
N MET A 54 -1.22 -0.53 -9.36
CA MET A 54 -1.55 0.63 -10.17
C MET A 54 -0.67 1.84 -9.83
N GLY A 55 -0.15 1.89 -8.60
CA GLY A 55 0.78 2.94 -8.19
C GLY A 55 1.53 2.54 -6.92
N THR A 56 2.75 3.07 -6.78
CA THR A 56 3.61 2.86 -5.61
C THR A 56 4.09 4.21 -5.12
N PHE A 57 3.90 4.47 -3.83
CA PHE A 57 4.33 5.67 -3.15
C PHE A 57 5.29 5.30 -2.04
N LYS A 58 6.36 6.08 -1.93
CA LYS A 58 7.37 5.96 -0.88
C LYS A 58 7.62 7.35 -0.31
N GLU A 59 7.48 7.49 1.00
CA GLU A 59 7.71 8.73 1.74
C GLU A 59 6.92 9.92 1.16
N GLY A 60 5.74 9.65 0.58
CA GLY A 60 4.89 10.67 -0.04
C GLY A 60 5.17 10.93 -1.53
N HIS A 61 6.23 10.36 -2.10
CA HIS A 61 6.59 10.51 -3.51
C HIS A 61 6.15 9.30 -4.33
N TYR A 62 5.66 9.52 -5.55
CA TYR A 62 5.34 8.42 -6.44
C TYR A 62 6.62 7.84 -7.06
N LEU A 63 6.78 6.52 -6.99
CA LEU A 63 7.87 5.79 -7.66
C LEU A 63 7.39 5.11 -8.94
N TYR A 64 6.11 4.78 -8.98
CA TYR A 64 5.48 4.12 -10.11
C TYR A 64 4.01 4.53 -10.19
N LEU A 65 3.54 4.81 -11.41
CA LEU A 65 2.13 5.01 -11.74
C LEU A 65 1.84 4.28 -13.05
N ASP A 66 0.83 3.43 -13.03
CA ASP A 66 0.27 2.85 -14.25
C ASP A 66 -0.32 4.00 -15.10
N PRO A 67 -0.05 4.06 -16.42
CA PRO A 67 -0.54 5.14 -17.27
C PRO A 67 -2.07 5.32 -17.29
N LYS A 68 -2.84 4.30 -16.88
CA LYS A 68 -4.30 4.36 -16.78
C LYS A 68 -4.78 4.90 -15.43
N LEU A 69 -3.90 5.01 -14.43
CA LEU A 69 -4.24 5.57 -13.14
C LEU A 69 -4.26 7.09 -13.22
N VAL A 70 -5.45 7.67 -13.00
CA VAL A 70 -5.63 9.12 -12.93
C VAL A 70 -5.75 9.53 -11.46
N LEU A 71 -4.76 10.28 -10.97
CA LEU A 71 -4.81 10.88 -9.64
C LEU A 71 -5.38 12.29 -9.74
N ARG A 72 -6.16 12.67 -8.72
CA ARG A 72 -6.66 14.04 -8.57
C ARG A 72 -6.09 14.62 -7.28
N GLY A 73 -5.36 15.72 -7.39
CA GLY A 73 -4.69 16.39 -6.28
C GLY A 73 -3.19 16.58 -6.54
N ASP A 74 -2.55 17.37 -5.69
CA ASP A 74 -1.12 17.68 -5.78
C ASP A 74 -0.30 16.57 -5.15
N PHE A 75 -0.03 15.51 -5.91
CA PHE A 75 0.96 14.49 -5.57
C PHE A 75 2.28 14.87 -6.25
N LYS A 76 3.30 15.23 -5.44
CA LYS A 76 4.61 15.66 -5.92
C LYS A 76 5.63 14.52 -5.96
#